data_AF-A0A497KPG8-F1
#
_entry.id   AF-A0A497KPG8-F1
#
_cell.length_a   1.000
_cell.length_b   1.000
_cell.length_c   1.000
_cell.angle_alpha   90.00
_cell.angle_beta   90.00
_cell.angle_gamma   90.00
#
_symmetry.space_group_name_H-M   'P 1'
#
loop_
_entity.id
_entity.type
_entity.pdbx_description
1 polymer ?
#
loop_
_entity_poly.entity_id
_entity_poly.type
_entity_poly.pdbx_seq_one_letter_code
_entity_poly.pdbx_strand_id
1 'polypeptide(L)'
;MVKIVALISGGIDSPVAAYLVGRMSSVETVPVHFNNQSSNEKALERVLTCCKKLSETIQLKEIYVFPYEKVLLEFAKKCRRKVICVLCRRTMFRVAEKLAQELGAVALVTGESLGQVASQTLQNMYVEDKAVKIPVLRPLLGLNKEETVKIAKKIGTYDVSITPVEGCVFNPKKPATKAKMEEISEEEKKINISEVVLNLLNIKQKIILQ
;
A
#
# COMPACT_ATOMS: atom_id res chain seq x y z
N MET A 1 0.63 -19.49 13.80
CA MET A 1 1.25 -18.45 12.97
C MET A 1 0.31 -17.27 12.85
N VAL A 2 0.83 -16.05 12.91
CA VAL A 2 0.07 -14.80 12.76
C VAL A 2 0.16 -14.36 11.30
N LYS A 3 -0.97 -14.01 10.68
CA LYS A 3 -0.97 -13.46 9.32
C LYS A 3 -1.07 -11.94 9.35
N ILE A 4 -0.31 -11.30 8.45
CA ILE A 4 -0.37 -9.87 8.19
C ILE A 4 -0.63 -9.61 6.72
N VAL A 5 -1.27 -8.49 6.40
CA VAL A 5 -1.42 -8.00 5.01
C VAL A 5 -0.44 -6.87 4.77
N ALA A 6 0.54 -7.06 3.89
CA ALA A 6 1.55 -6.04 3.58
C ALA A 6 1.22 -5.33 2.27
N LEU A 7 1.04 -4.01 2.30
CA LEU A 7 0.82 -3.20 1.11
C LEU A 7 2.16 -2.98 0.39
N ILE A 8 2.37 -3.71 -0.70
CA ILE A 8 3.58 -3.64 -1.51
C ILE A 8 3.36 -2.71 -2.70
N SER A 9 4.15 -1.64 -2.73
CA SER A 9 4.38 -0.80 -3.91
C SER A 9 5.69 -1.21 -4.60
N GLY A 10 5.93 -0.69 -5.80
CA GLY A 10 7.20 -0.88 -6.50
C GLY A 10 8.35 0.00 -6.00
N GLY A 11 8.13 0.82 -4.96
CA GLY A 11 9.18 1.62 -4.35
C GLY A 11 10.03 0.85 -3.33
N ILE A 12 11.12 1.46 -2.88
CA ILE A 12 12.11 0.88 -1.95
C ILE A 12 11.48 0.53 -0.58
N ASP A 13 10.54 1.36 -0.12
CA ASP A 13 10.14 1.38 1.29
C ASP A 13 9.21 0.20 1.64
N SER A 14 8.20 -0.08 0.81
CA SER A 14 7.20 -1.12 1.13
C SER A 14 7.76 -2.56 1.21
N PRO A 15 8.69 -3.01 0.34
CA PRO A 15 9.34 -4.31 0.53
C PRO A 15 10.14 -4.39 1.84
N VAL A 16 10.82 -3.31 2.23
CA VAL A 16 11.57 -3.25 3.49
C VAL A 16 10.62 -3.34 4.68
N ALA A 17 9.49 -2.64 4.65
CA ALA A 17 8.49 -2.71 5.71
C ALA A 17 7.91 -4.12 5.88
N ALA A 18 7.58 -4.78 4.76
CA ALA A 18 7.12 -6.16 4.77
C ALA A 18 8.17 -7.11 5.35
N TYR A 19 9.44 -6.94 4.97
CA TYR A 19 10.56 -7.72 5.53
C TYR A 19 10.71 -7.52 7.05
N LEU A 20 10.66 -6.29 7.54
CA LEU A 20 10.90 -5.99 8.96
C LEU A 20 9.90 -6.69 9.89
N VAL A 21 8.65 -6.85 9.47
CA VAL A 21 7.63 -7.59 10.24
C VAL A 21 7.65 -9.08 9.88
N GLY A 22 7.71 -9.41 8.59
CA GLY A 22 7.63 -10.78 8.07
C GLY A 22 8.83 -11.67 8.37
N ARG A 23 9.97 -11.09 8.79
CA ARG A 23 11.16 -11.86 9.20
C ARG A 23 10.99 -12.60 10.53
N MET A 24 9.94 -12.30 11.29
CA MET A 24 9.62 -13.04 12.50
C MET A 24 9.10 -14.43 12.10
N SER A 25 9.69 -15.49 12.64
CA SER A 25 9.38 -16.89 12.25
C SER A 25 7.91 -17.28 12.45
N SER A 26 7.19 -16.58 13.32
CA SER A 26 5.77 -16.80 13.59
C SER A 26 4.83 -16.04 12.65
N VAL A 27 5.35 -15.25 11.70
CA VAL A 27 4.58 -14.36 10.83
C VAL A 27 4.53 -14.88 9.40
N GLU A 28 3.32 -15.01 8.86
CA GLU A 28 3.06 -15.22 7.44
C GLU A 28 2.61 -13.90 6.80
N THR A 29 3.27 -13.50 5.72
CA THR A 29 3.03 -12.23 5.04
C THR A 29 2.19 -12.43 3.79
N VAL A 30 1.04 -11.77 3.73
CA VAL A 30 0.19 -11.69 2.54
C VAL A 30 0.42 -10.35 1.84
N PRO A 31 1.20 -10.30 0.76
CA PRO A 31 1.41 -9.07 0.01
C PRO A 31 0.15 -8.72 -0.80
N VAL A 32 -0.17 -7.43 -0.82
CA VAL A 32 -1.21 -6.84 -1.67
C VAL A 32 -0.62 -5.70 -2.48
N HIS A 33 -0.98 -5.63 -3.76
CA HIS A 33 -0.59 -4.54 -4.64
C HIS A 33 -1.81 -3.90 -5.28
N PHE A 34 -1.88 -2.57 -5.25
CA PHE A 34 -2.91 -1.80 -5.91
C PHE A 34 -2.37 -1.25 -7.23
N ASN A 35 -2.71 -1.91 -8.33
CA ASN A 35 -2.25 -1.55 -9.65
C ASN A 35 -3.01 -0.30 -10.14
N ASN A 36 -2.32 0.85 -10.11
CA ASN A 36 -2.88 2.15 -10.46
C ASN A 36 -2.75 2.50 -11.95
N GLN A 37 -2.08 1.67 -12.75
CA GLN A 37 -1.83 1.87 -14.17
C GLN A 37 -1.88 0.53 -14.88
N SER A 38 -3.07 0.11 -15.30
CA SER A 38 -3.28 -1.25 -15.83
C SER A 38 -2.47 -1.51 -17.12
N SER A 39 -2.16 -0.45 -17.88
CA SER A 39 -1.33 -0.50 -19.09
C SER A 39 0.18 -0.53 -18.82
N ASN A 40 0.63 -0.31 -17.59
CA ASN A 40 2.05 -0.26 -17.24
C ASN A 40 2.53 -1.62 -16.71
N GLU A 41 2.77 -2.56 -17.62
CA GLU A 41 3.21 -3.92 -17.29
C GLU A 41 4.53 -3.93 -16.49
N LYS A 42 5.45 -3.02 -16.79
CA LYS A 42 6.73 -2.87 -16.09
C LYS A 42 6.56 -2.55 -14.61
N ALA A 43 5.55 -1.73 -14.27
CA ALA A 43 5.28 -1.39 -12.87
C ALA A 43 4.82 -2.61 -12.07
N LEU A 44 3.98 -3.47 -12.67
CA LEU A 44 3.55 -4.73 -12.05
C LEU A 44 4.71 -5.72 -11.97
N GLU A 45 5.49 -5.90 -13.04
CA GLU A 45 6.65 -6.77 -13.07
C GLU A 45 7.66 -6.43 -11.96
N ARG A 46 7.91 -5.12 -11.74
CA ARG A 46 8.77 -4.65 -10.64
C ARG A 46 8.27 -5.12 -9.27
N VAL A 47 6.97 -5.05 -9.03
CA VAL A 47 6.36 -5.48 -7.75
C VAL A 47 6.42 -7.00 -7.60
N LEU A 48 6.11 -7.76 -8.65
CA LEU A 48 6.20 -9.22 -8.65
C LEU A 48 7.63 -9.67 -8.39
N THR A 49 8.62 -9.04 -9.03
CA THR A 49 10.03 -9.33 -8.83
C THR A 49 10.48 -9.00 -7.40
N CYS A 50 10.03 -7.88 -6.82
CA CYS A 50 10.27 -7.59 -5.40
C CYS A 50 9.68 -8.66 -4.48
N CYS A 51 8.47 -9.13 -4.76
CA CYS A 51 7.82 -10.16 -3.93
C CYS A 51 8.52 -11.53 -4.05
N LYS A 52 9.01 -11.90 -5.24
CA LYS A 52 9.86 -13.09 -5.42
C LYS A 52 11.15 -12.99 -4.62
N LYS A 53 11.81 -11.84 -4.62
CA LYS A 53 13.00 -11.60 -3.77
C LYS A 53 12.67 -11.69 -2.28
N LEU A 54 11.52 -11.17 -1.86
CA LEU A 54 11.06 -11.29 -0.48
C LEU A 54 10.77 -12.75 -0.08
N SER A 55 10.15 -13.57 -0.94
CA SER A 55 9.86 -14.98 -0.61
C SER A 55 11.11 -15.82 -0.33
N GLU A 56 12.28 -15.39 -0.79
CA GLU A 56 13.57 -16.01 -0.44
C GLU A 56 13.97 -15.76 1.04
N THR A 57 13.35 -14.76 1.71
CA THR A 57 13.78 -14.28 3.04
C THR A 57 12.69 -14.30 4.12
N ILE A 58 11.42 -14.28 3.74
CA ILE A 58 10.26 -14.27 4.65
C ILE A 58 9.17 -15.23 4.16
N GLN A 59 8.25 -15.60 5.04
CA GLN A 59 7.14 -16.49 4.68
C GLN A 59 6.09 -15.74 3.85
N LEU A 60 6.09 -15.99 2.54
CA LEU A 60 5.22 -15.35 1.56
C LEU A 60 5.12 -16.27 0.33
N LYS A 61 3.90 -16.53 -0.15
CA LYS A 61 3.63 -17.57 -1.17
C LYS A 61 2.93 -17.04 -2.42
N GLU A 62 2.18 -15.95 -2.26
CA GLU A 62 1.26 -15.44 -3.26
C GLU A 62 1.12 -13.95 -3.08
N ILE A 63 0.64 -13.25 -4.11
CA ILE A 63 0.29 -11.84 -4.06
C ILE A 63 -1.11 -11.60 -4.61
N TYR A 64 -1.84 -10.71 -3.95
CA TYR A 64 -3.13 -10.22 -4.42
C TYR A 64 -2.95 -8.88 -5.11
N VAL A 65 -3.38 -8.79 -6.37
CA VAL A 65 -3.32 -7.58 -7.19
C VAL A 65 -4.73 -7.03 -7.40
N PHE A 66 -4.93 -5.77 -7.03
CA PHE A 66 -6.20 -5.06 -7.15
C PHE A 66 -6.13 -4.02 -8.30
N PRO A 67 -7.00 -4.09 -9.31
CA PRO A 67 -7.03 -3.09 -10.38
C PRO A 67 -7.64 -1.77 -9.86
N TYR A 68 -6.79 -0.76 -9.66
CA TYR A 68 -7.13 0.43 -8.87
C TYR A 68 -7.25 1.73 -9.70
N GLU A 69 -6.88 1.68 -10.98
CA GLU A 69 -6.90 2.83 -11.89
C GLU A 69 -8.28 3.52 -11.99
N LYS A 70 -9.35 2.74 -12.14
CA LYS A 70 -10.73 3.27 -12.21
C LYS A 70 -11.14 4.02 -10.95
N VAL A 71 -10.70 3.55 -9.78
CA VAL A 71 -10.98 4.20 -8.49
C VAL A 71 -10.29 5.56 -8.41
N LEU A 72 -9.05 5.64 -8.89
CA LEU A 72 -8.31 6.91 -8.95
C LEU A 72 -8.93 7.91 -9.94
N LEU A 73 -9.43 7.43 -11.08
CA LEU A 73 -10.18 8.26 -12.03
C LEU A 73 -11.45 8.84 -11.41
N GLU A 74 -12.19 8.05 -10.63
CA GLU A 74 -13.38 8.54 -9.92
C GLU A 74 -13.02 9.58 -8.86
N PHE A 75 -11.95 9.36 -8.07
CA PHE A 75 -11.44 10.36 -7.14
C PHE A 75 -11.03 11.65 -7.86
N ALA A 76 -10.36 11.55 -9.01
CA ALA A 76 -9.92 12.70 -9.79
C ALA A 76 -11.09 13.52 -10.35
N LYS A 77 -12.20 12.87 -10.72
CA LYS A 77 -13.40 13.52 -11.24
C LYS A 77 -14.26 14.17 -10.16
N LYS A 78 -14.43 13.50 -9.02
CA LYS A 78 -15.45 13.86 -8.03
C LYS A 78 -14.90 14.56 -6.78
N CYS A 79 -13.63 14.33 -6.46
CA CYS A 79 -13.05 14.79 -5.20
C CYS A 79 -12.03 15.92 -5.39
N ARG A 80 -11.79 16.68 -4.32
CA ARG A 80 -10.76 17.74 -4.31
C ARG A 80 -9.39 17.12 -4.55
N ARG A 81 -8.68 17.62 -5.57
CA ARG A 81 -7.35 17.13 -5.98
C ARG A 81 -6.37 16.96 -4.82
N LYS A 82 -6.29 17.95 -3.92
CA LYS A 82 -5.33 17.97 -2.80
C LYS A 82 -5.45 16.80 -1.81
N VAL A 83 -6.64 16.18 -1.68
CA VAL A 83 -6.87 15.09 -0.71
C VAL A 83 -6.85 13.69 -1.34
N ILE A 84 -6.64 13.59 -2.65
CA ILE A 84 -6.72 12.30 -3.37
C ILE A 84 -5.80 11.24 -2.77
N CYS A 85 -4.58 11.60 -2.34
CA CYS A 85 -3.68 10.62 -1.70
C CYS A 85 -4.27 10.02 -0.43
N VAL A 86 -4.94 10.83 0.40
CA VAL A 86 -5.56 10.38 1.66
C VAL A 86 -6.77 9.50 1.37
N LEU A 87 -7.64 9.90 0.43
CA LEU A 87 -8.79 9.10 -0.01
C LEU A 87 -8.36 7.75 -0.61
N CYS A 88 -7.32 7.80 -1.45
CA CYS A 88 -6.69 6.66 -2.08
C CYS A 88 -6.22 5.66 -1.02
N ARG A 89 -5.41 6.11 -0.04
CA ARG A 89 -4.87 5.23 0.99
C ARG A 89 -5.95 4.67 1.92
N ARG A 90 -6.92 5.49 2.34
CA ARG A 90 -8.06 5.03 3.15
C ARG A 90 -8.85 3.93 2.45
N THR A 91 -9.04 4.05 1.15
CA THR A 91 -9.75 3.02 0.36
C THR A 91 -8.89 1.78 0.17
N MET A 92 -7.58 1.90 -0.05
CA MET A 92 -6.64 0.77 -0.04
C MET A 92 -6.67 0.01 1.29
N PHE A 93 -6.68 0.73 2.43
CA PHE A 93 -6.73 0.13 3.75
C PHE A 93 -8.03 -0.65 3.97
N ARG A 94 -9.18 -0.12 3.55
CA ARG A 94 -10.47 -0.84 3.64
C ARG A 94 -10.47 -2.12 2.83
N VAL A 95 -9.95 -2.08 1.60
CA VAL A 95 -9.82 -3.29 0.76
C VAL A 95 -8.87 -4.30 1.41
N ALA A 96 -7.72 -3.84 1.89
CA ALA A 96 -6.74 -4.69 2.56
C ALA A 96 -7.28 -5.29 3.88
N GLU A 97 -8.06 -4.55 4.66
CA GLU A 97 -8.73 -5.06 5.87
C GLU A 97 -9.79 -6.11 5.53
N LYS A 98 -10.56 -5.91 4.45
CA LYS A 98 -11.52 -6.92 4.01
C LYS A 98 -10.85 -8.21 3.57
N LEU A 99 -9.74 -8.11 2.82
CA LEU A 99 -8.93 -9.28 2.50
C LEU A 99 -8.31 -9.89 3.76
N ALA A 100 -7.86 -9.07 4.73
CA ALA A 100 -7.33 -9.55 5.99
C ALA A 100 -8.37 -10.39 6.75
N GLN A 101 -9.63 -9.95 6.78
CA GLN A 101 -10.76 -10.69 7.36
C GLN A 101 -10.97 -12.04 6.64
N GLU A 102 -10.96 -12.06 5.30
CA GLU A 102 -11.10 -13.30 4.50
C GLU A 102 -9.99 -14.32 4.81
N LEU A 103 -8.77 -13.85 5.07
CA LEU A 103 -7.60 -14.70 5.23
C LEU A 103 -7.23 -15.00 6.71
N GLY A 104 -7.91 -14.36 7.66
CA GLY A 104 -7.59 -14.43 9.09
C GLY A 104 -6.32 -13.66 9.48
N ALA A 105 -5.97 -12.60 8.75
CA ALA A 105 -4.88 -11.70 9.10
C ALA A 105 -5.34 -10.63 10.09
N VAL A 106 -4.44 -10.22 10.98
CA VAL A 106 -4.77 -9.39 12.14
C VAL A 106 -4.19 -7.97 12.09
N ALA A 107 -3.40 -7.66 11.07
CA ALA A 107 -2.77 -6.35 10.91
C ALA A 107 -2.48 -6.03 9.44
N LEU A 108 -2.42 -4.73 9.14
CA LEU A 108 -1.86 -4.20 7.89
C LEU A 108 -0.40 -3.78 8.11
N VAL A 109 0.42 -3.84 7.08
CA VAL A 109 1.80 -3.31 7.09
C VAL A 109 1.99 -2.37 5.91
N THR A 110 2.61 -1.21 6.14
CA THR A 110 2.89 -0.23 5.10
C THR A 110 4.33 0.28 5.15
N GLY A 111 4.84 0.71 4.00
CA GLY A 111 6.14 1.38 3.87
C GLY A 111 6.10 2.89 4.16
N GLU A 112 5.16 3.37 4.99
CA GLU A 112 5.10 4.79 5.34
C GLU A 112 6.23 5.19 6.28
N SER A 113 6.81 6.36 6.04
CA SER A 113 7.92 6.95 6.79
C SER A 113 7.66 8.44 7.04
N LEU A 114 8.17 8.97 8.15
CA LEU A 114 7.93 10.37 8.50
C LEU A 114 8.79 11.32 7.66
N GLY A 115 8.15 12.33 7.06
CA GLY A 115 8.85 13.45 6.43
C GLY A 115 9.53 13.14 5.09
N GLN A 116 9.47 11.91 4.57
CA GLN A 116 10.03 11.57 3.25
C GLN A 116 9.13 12.03 2.09
N VAL A 117 7.80 12.03 2.29
CA VAL A 117 6.83 12.47 1.29
C VAL A 117 5.83 13.42 1.96
N ALA A 118 5.45 14.50 1.26
CA ALA A 118 4.58 15.54 1.81
C ALA A 118 3.22 15.02 2.34
N SER A 119 2.70 13.93 1.77
CA SER A 119 1.45 13.32 2.22
C SER A 119 1.59 12.44 3.47
N GLN A 120 2.80 12.10 3.91
CA GLN A 120 3.07 11.20 5.04
C GLN A 120 3.36 12.00 6.31
N THR A 121 2.31 12.66 6.82
CA THR A 121 2.33 13.38 8.10
C THR A 121 1.57 12.60 9.15
N LEU A 122 1.87 12.81 10.43
CA LEU A 122 1.14 12.19 11.53
C LEU A 122 -0.35 12.51 11.49
N GLN A 123 -0.72 13.73 11.08
CA GLN A 123 -2.11 14.14 10.93
C GLN A 123 -2.82 13.33 9.83
N ASN A 124 -2.18 13.13 8.69
CA ASN A 124 -2.75 12.31 7.62
C ASN A 124 -2.83 10.84 8.03
N MET A 125 -1.79 10.29 8.66
CA MET A 125 -1.79 8.91 9.15
C MET A 125 -2.92 8.68 10.17
N TYR A 126 -3.16 9.62 11.08
CA TYR A 126 -4.29 9.57 12.00
C TYR A 126 -5.62 9.47 11.26
N VAL A 127 -5.82 10.29 10.22
CA VAL A 127 -7.03 10.23 9.40
C VAL A 127 -7.09 8.93 8.59
N GLU A 128 -5.98 8.42 8.09
CA GLU A 128 -5.91 7.16 7.33
C GLU A 128 -6.24 5.95 8.19
N ASP A 129 -5.73 5.90 9.43
CA ASP A 129 -5.98 4.82 10.40
C ASP A 129 -7.46 4.68 10.75
N LYS A 130 -8.22 5.78 10.79
CA LYS A 130 -9.67 5.75 11.03
C LYS A 130 -10.47 5.06 9.91
N ALA A 131 -9.85 4.62 8.82
CA ALA A 131 -10.53 3.85 7.79
C ALA A 131 -10.67 2.37 8.12
N VAL A 132 -9.91 1.85 9.11
CA VAL A 132 -9.87 0.44 9.48
C VAL A 132 -9.95 0.25 11.00
N LYS A 133 -10.22 -0.97 11.43
CA LYS A 133 -10.33 -1.38 12.83
C LYS A 133 -9.13 -2.23 13.29
N ILE A 134 -8.42 -2.87 12.35
CA ILE A 134 -7.18 -3.61 12.63
C ILE A 134 -5.96 -2.67 12.67
N PRO A 135 -4.90 -3.01 13.43
CA PRO A 135 -3.69 -2.19 13.50
C PRO A 135 -2.99 -2.05 12.14
N VAL A 136 -2.46 -0.85 11.88
CA VAL A 136 -1.59 -0.55 10.73
C VAL A 136 -0.16 -0.35 11.21
N LEU A 137 0.70 -1.33 10.93
CA LEU A 137 2.11 -1.35 11.32
C LEU A 137 2.94 -0.53 10.31
N ARG A 138 3.74 0.39 10.83
CA ARG A 138 4.60 1.30 10.05
C ARG A 138 6.04 1.21 10.53
N PRO A 139 6.74 0.10 10.23
CA PRO A 139 8.07 -0.16 10.78
C PRO A 139 9.15 0.85 10.34
N LEU A 140 8.87 1.69 9.33
CA LEU A 140 9.81 2.70 8.83
C LEU A 140 9.65 4.08 9.47
N LEU A 141 8.69 4.29 10.39
CA LEU A 141 8.52 5.60 11.05
C LEU A 141 9.78 6.05 11.79
N GLY A 142 10.55 5.10 12.32
CA GLY A 142 11.79 5.35 13.06
C GLY A 142 13.07 5.20 12.24
N LEU A 143 12.99 4.98 10.92
CA LEU A 143 14.16 4.79 10.05
C LEU A 143 14.37 5.98 9.14
N ASN A 144 15.63 6.35 8.95
CA ASN A 144 16.02 7.29 7.91
C ASN A 144 16.11 6.60 6.53
N LYS A 145 16.36 7.40 5.49
CA LYS A 145 16.39 6.88 4.11
C LYS A 145 17.55 5.93 3.87
N GLU A 146 18.72 6.23 4.41
CA GLU A 146 19.93 5.41 4.23
C GLU A 146 19.79 4.05 4.90
N GLU A 147 19.20 4.00 6.09
CA GLU A 147 18.88 2.76 6.80
C GLU A 147 17.92 1.89 5.98
N THR A 148 16.88 2.51 5.43
CA THR A 148 15.90 1.82 4.57
C THR A 148 16.57 1.26 3.32
N VAL A 149 17.42 2.06 2.65
CA VAL A 149 18.20 1.63 1.47
C VAL A 149 19.16 0.50 1.81
N LYS A 150 19.84 0.56 2.95
CA LYS A 150 20.75 -0.49 3.41
C LYS A 150 20.01 -1.82 3.59
N ILE A 151 18.81 -1.79 4.16
CA ILE A 151 17.99 -2.99 4.29
C ILE A 151 17.53 -3.48 2.91
N ALA A 152 17.05 -2.59 2.03
CA ALA A 152 16.62 -2.95 0.69
C ALA A 152 17.73 -3.66 -0.12
N LYS A 153 18.98 -3.18 0.01
CA LYS A 153 20.15 -3.83 -0.59
C LYS A 153 20.41 -5.20 0.02
N LYS A 154 20.35 -5.30 1.35
CA LYS A 154 20.54 -6.57 2.07
C LYS A 154 19.54 -7.65 1.64
N ILE A 155 18.28 -7.27 1.38
CA ILE A 155 17.21 -8.21 0.99
C ILE A 155 17.05 -8.33 -0.54
N GLY A 156 17.94 -7.73 -1.33
CA GLY A 156 17.93 -7.85 -2.79
C GLY A 156 16.77 -7.14 -3.51
N THR A 157 16.05 -6.23 -2.84
CA THR A 157 14.91 -5.51 -3.45
C THR A 157 15.28 -4.14 -3.99
N TYR A 158 16.46 -3.62 -3.66
CA TYR A 158 16.90 -2.26 -4.03
C TYR A 158 16.96 -2.07 -5.56
N ASP A 159 17.72 -2.91 -6.27
CA ASP A 159 17.94 -2.75 -7.72
C ASP A 159 16.65 -2.88 -8.51
N VAL A 160 15.75 -3.77 -8.07
CA VAL A 160 14.41 -3.92 -8.63
C VAL A 160 13.60 -2.64 -8.40
N SER A 161 13.60 -2.11 -7.17
CA SER A 161 12.80 -0.93 -6.77
C SER A 161 13.20 0.35 -7.51
N ILE A 162 14.46 0.51 -7.88
CA ILE A 162 14.97 1.69 -8.61
C ILE A 162 14.77 1.59 -10.13
N THR A 163 14.28 0.46 -10.64
CA THR A 163 14.00 0.31 -12.08
C THR A 163 13.00 1.39 -12.52
N PRO A 164 13.30 2.16 -13.58
CA PRO A 164 12.46 3.27 -14.01
C PRO A 164 11.06 2.80 -14.40
N VAL A 165 10.05 3.34 -13.72
CA VAL A 165 8.65 3.23 -14.13
C VAL A 165 7.96 4.55 -13.87
N GLU A 166 6.91 4.84 -14.63
CA GLU A 166 6.12 6.04 -14.44
C GLU A 166 5.48 6.09 -13.05
N GLY A 167 5.51 7.28 -12.44
CA GLY A 167 4.85 7.53 -11.17
C GLY A 167 3.33 7.63 -11.33
N CYS A 168 2.62 7.63 -10.21
CA CYS A 168 1.18 7.83 -10.19
C CYS A 168 0.81 9.23 -10.74
N VAL A 169 0.16 9.28 -11.91
CA VAL A 169 -0.36 10.52 -12.53
C VAL A 169 -1.43 11.22 -11.68
N PHE A 170 -2.00 10.51 -10.72
CA PHE A 170 -2.99 11.04 -9.79
C PHE A 170 -2.39 11.75 -8.57
N ASN A 171 -1.05 11.86 -8.48
CA ASN A 171 -0.43 12.63 -7.42
C ASN A 171 -0.74 14.13 -7.56
N PRO A 172 -1.24 14.79 -6.50
CA PRO A 172 -1.49 16.23 -6.52
C PRO A 172 -0.18 17.02 -6.49
N LYS A 173 -0.15 18.18 -7.17
CA LYS A 173 0.98 19.12 -7.10
C LYS A 173 1.20 19.68 -5.68
N LYS A 174 0.11 19.84 -4.92
CA LYS A 174 0.10 20.31 -3.53
C LYS A 174 -0.76 19.36 -2.69
N PRO A 175 -0.21 18.24 -2.21
CA PRO A 175 -0.95 17.31 -1.35
C PRO A 175 -1.34 17.97 -0.03
N ALA A 176 -2.49 17.58 0.52
CA ALA A 176 -2.85 17.94 1.88
C ALA A 176 -1.84 17.32 2.85
N THR A 177 -1.29 18.15 3.75
CA THR A 177 -0.35 17.72 4.81
C THR A 177 -1.01 17.68 6.19
N LYS A 178 -2.22 18.24 6.31
CA LYS A 178 -3.01 18.32 7.53
C LYS A 178 -4.48 18.05 7.20
N ALA A 179 -4.77 16.87 6.65
CA ALA A 179 -6.14 16.48 6.35
C ALA A 179 -6.98 16.44 7.64
N LYS A 180 -8.25 16.81 7.52
CA LYS A 180 -9.23 16.75 8.62
C LYS A 180 -10.23 15.64 8.34
N MET A 181 -10.64 14.92 9.38
CA MET A 181 -11.55 13.77 9.22
C MET A 181 -12.88 14.19 8.60
N GLU A 182 -13.39 15.36 8.96
CA GLU A 182 -14.64 15.93 8.44
C GLU A 182 -14.52 16.21 6.94
N GLU A 183 -13.43 16.88 6.51
CA GLU A 183 -13.18 17.14 5.07
C GLU A 183 -13.09 15.84 4.29
N ILE A 184 -12.35 14.86 4.81
CA ILE A 184 -12.21 13.57 4.14
C ILE A 184 -13.54 12.81 4.07
N SER A 185 -14.35 12.84 5.12
CA SER A 185 -15.66 12.19 5.15
C SER A 185 -16.63 12.79 4.13
N GLU A 186 -16.64 14.12 3.97
CA GLU A 186 -17.46 14.79 2.95
C GLU A 186 -17.01 14.44 1.52
N GLU A 187 -15.71 14.31 1.30
CA GLU A 187 -15.20 13.90 -0.01
C GLU A 187 -15.50 12.41 -0.29
N GLU A 188 -15.45 11.54 0.73
CA GLU A 188 -15.83 10.13 0.61
C GLU A 188 -17.32 9.96 0.25
N LYS A 189 -18.23 10.80 0.75
CA LYS A 189 -19.68 10.74 0.40
C LYS A 189 -19.97 10.90 -1.08
N LYS A 190 -19.05 11.48 -1.86
CA LYS A 190 -19.20 11.67 -3.31
C LYS A 190 -19.03 10.38 -4.10
N ILE A 191 -18.53 9.31 -3.45
CA ILE A 191 -18.24 8.02 -4.06
C ILE A 191 -18.84 6.92 -3.19
N ASN A 192 -19.42 5.89 -3.80
CA ASN A 192 -19.87 4.73 -3.07
C ASN A 192 -18.68 3.84 -2.65
N ILE A 193 -17.99 4.22 -1.57
CA ILE A 193 -16.78 3.53 -1.10
C ILE A 193 -17.04 2.05 -0.81
N SER A 194 -18.19 1.71 -0.22
CA SER A 194 -18.55 0.31 0.09
C SER A 194 -18.64 -0.53 -1.19
N GLU A 195 -19.30 -0.02 -2.22
CA GLU A 195 -19.39 -0.69 -3.52
C GLU A 195 -18.03 -0.82 -4.20
N VAL A 196 -17.20 0.24 -4.16
CA VAL A 196 -15.83 0.20 -4.69
C VAL A 196 -15.02 -0.92 -4.02
N VAL A 197 -15.08 -1.03 -2.69
CA VAL A 197 -14.35 -2.05 -1.93
C VAL A 197 -14.81 -3.46 -2.34
N LEU A 198 -16.13 -3.69 -2.39
CA LEU A 198 -16.68 -4.99 -2.79
C LEU A 198 -16.30 -5.36 -4.23
N ASN A 199 -16.40 -4.41 -5.15
CA ASN A 199 -16.03 -4.64 -6.54
C ASN A 199 -14.56 -5.02 -6.68
N LEU A 200 -13.65 -4.31 -5.99
CA LEU A 200 -12.22 -4.64 -5.98
C LEU A 200 -11.95 -6.04 -5.42
N LEU A 201 -12.65 -6.47 -4.38
CA LEU A 201 -12.50 -7.82 -3.82
C LEU A 201 -12.96 -8.92 -4.77
N ASN A 202 -13.96 -8.64 -5.62
CA ASN A 202 -14.49 -9.59 -6.60
C ASN A 202 -13.58 -9.74 -7.82
N ILE A 203 -12.88 -8.67 -8.22
CA ILE A 203 -12.02 -8.66 -9.42
C ILE A 203 -10.52 -8.75 -9.10
N LYS A 204 -10.16 -9.02 -7.83
CA LYS A 204 -8.77 -9.20 -7.40
C LYS A 204 -8.14 -10.39 -8.10
N GLN A 205 -6.87 -10.25 -8.49
CA GLN A 205 -6.09 -11.36 -9.05
C GLN A 205 -5.19 -11.94 -7.96
N LYS A 206 -5.12 -13.27 -7.89
CA LYS A 206 -4.19 -13.99 -7.01
C LYS A 206 -3.10 -14.62 -7.86
N ILE A 207 -1.85 -14.25 -7.61
CA ILE A 207 -0.68 -14.73 -8.35
C ILE A 207 0.20 -15.52 -7.39
N ILE A 208 0.49 -16.78 -7.74
CA ILE A 208 1.41 -17.62 -6.96
C ILE A 208 2.85 -17.27 -7.32
N LEU A 209 3.69 -17.12 -6.31
CA LEU A 209 5.11 -16.81 -6.47
C LEU A 209 5.84 -18.14 -6.53
N GLN A 210 6.05 -18.64 -7.76
CA GLN A 210 6.94 -19.76 -8.06
C GLN A 210 8.39 -19.32 -8.02
#